data_AF-A0A494ZU03-F1
#
_entry.id   AF-A0A494ZU03-F1
#
_cell.length_a   1.000
_cell.length_b   1.000
_cell.length_c   1.000
_cell.angle_alpha   90.00
_cell.angle_beta   90.00
_cell.angle_gamma   90.00
#
_symmetry.space_group_name_H-M   'P 1'
#
loop_
_entity.id
_entity.type
_entity.pdbx_description
1 polymer ?
#
loop_
_entity_poly.entity_id
_entity_poly.type
_entity_poly.pdbx_seq_one_letter_code
_entity_poly.pdbx_strand_id
1 'polypeptide(L)'
;MYHFVEEKIKESIDNGEFDDLPGKGKPLHLKEELQGLSPEIRRAYKILKNAGYIPEEQEKKKRSLTFNDLYTFATGKTRKTESLQKKQLEELVKKRELQKNQTFRTYAQKIYKKLLNLQN
;
A
#
# COMPACT_ATOMS: atom_id res chain seq x y z
N MET A 1 10.18 -5.88 -27.47
CA MET A 1 9.30 -6.98 -27.02
C MET A 1 10.15 -8.25 -27.03
N TYR A 2 10.21 -9.01 -25.94
CA TYR A 2 11.16 -10.13 -25.81
C TYR A 2 10.62 -11.39 -26.50
N HIS A 3 10.89 -11.55 -27.80
CA HIS A 3 10.41 -12.69 -28.62
C HIS A 3 10.76 -14.07 -28.06
N PHE A 4 11.94 -14.22 -27.44
CA PHE A 4 12.36 -15.46 -26.78
C PHE A 4 11.39 -15.91 -25.66
N VAL A 5 10.77 -14.97 -24.94
CA VAL A 5 9.81 -15.31 -23.88
C VAL A 5 8.54 -15.90 -24.48
N GLU A 6 8.07 -15.36 -25.60
CA GLU A 6 6.87 -15.86 -26.29
C GLU A 6 7.10 -17.25 -26.86
N GLU A 7 8.25 -17.48 -27.50
CA GLU A 7 8.63 -18.80 -28.02
C GLU A 7 8.68 -19.85 -26.91
N LYS A 8 9.30 -19.51 -25.77
CA LYS A 8 9.41 -20.42 -24.63
C LYS A 8 8.06 -20.73 -23.98
N ILE A 9 7.17 -19.74 -23.86
CA ILE A 9 5.80 -19.96 -23.37
C ILE A 9 5.05 -20.89 -24.32
N LYS A 10 5.19 -20.69 -25.63
CA LYS A 10 4.53 -21.51 -26.65
C LYS A 10 5.01 -22.95 -26.62
N GLU A 11 6.32 -23.18 -26.52
CA GLU A 11 6.90 -24.52 -26.37
C GLU A 11 6.36 -25.24 -25.12
N SER A 12 6.30 -24.56 -23.96
CA SER A 12 5.72 -25.12 -22.73
C SER A 12 4.22 -25.45 -22.88
N ILE A 13 3.46 -24.67 -23.67
CA ILE A 13 2.06 -24.97 -23.99
C ILE A 13 1.99 -26.23 -24.87
N ASP A 14 2.79 -26.31 -25.93
CA ASP A 14 2.80 -27.44 -26.87
C ASP A 14 3.24 -28.75 -26.17
N ASN A 15 4.14 -28.66 -25.19
CA ASN A 15 4.58 -29.77 -24.35
C ASN A 15 3.56 -30.18 -23.27
N GLY A 16 2.44 -29.45 -23.13
CA GLY A 16 1.44 -29.73 -22.11
C GLY A 16 1.89 -29.43 -20.68
N GLU A 17 2.93 -28.61 -20.48
CA GLU A 17 3.47 -28.32 -19.14
C GLU A 17 2.46 -27.57 -18.24
N PHE A 18 1.44 -26.95 -18.83
CA PHE A 18 0.34 -26.29 -18.13
C PHE A 18 -0.89 -27.20 -17.90
N ASP A 19 -0.87 -28.45 -18.38
CA ASP A 19 -2.04 -29.33 -18.35
C ASP A 19 -2.34 -29.95 -16.99
N ASP A 20 -1.38 -30.06 -16.09
CA ASP A 20 -1.60 -30.59 -14.73
C ASP A 20 -0.93 -29.72 -13.66
N LEU A 21 -1.14 -28.40 -13.78
CA LEU A 21 -0.65 -27.48 -12.77
C LEU A 21 -1.20 -27.83 -11.38
N PRO A 22 -0.40 -27.71 -10.32
CA PRO A 22 -0.86 -27.94 -8.96
C PRO A 22 -2.04 -27.03 -8.64
N GLY A 23 -3.19 -27.64 -8.33
CA GLY A 23 -4.43 -26.92 -8.06
C GLY A 23 -5.35 -26.71 -9.26
N LYS A 24 -5.03 -27.24 -10.46
CA LYS A 24 -5.93 -27.20 -11.62
C LYS A 24 -7.29 -27.81 -11.26
N GLY A 25 -8.36 -27.05 -11.54
CA GLY A 25 -9.74 -27.44 -11.26
C GLY A 25 -10.15 -27.45 -9.78
N LYS A 26 -9.24 -27.15 -8.84
CA LYS A 26 -9.54 -27.10 -7.41
C LYS A 26 -9.98 -25.69 -6.99
N PRO A 27 -10.90 -25.55 -6.02
CA PRO A 27 -11.25 -24.25 -5.46
C PRO A 27 -10.01 -23.55 -4.88
N LEU A 28 -9.92 -22.23 -5.03
CA LEU A 28 -8.84 -21.46 -4.42
C LEU A 28 -9.01 -21.42 -2.89
N HIS A 29 -7.95 -21.77 -2.15
CA HIS A 29 -7.92 -21.72 -0.67
C HIS A 29 -7.69 -20.28 -0.17
N LEU A 30 -8.62 -19.37 -0.49
CA LEU A 30 -8.48 -17.93 -0.19
C LEU A 30 -8.63 -17.60 1.30
N LYS A 31 -9.32 -18.44 2.08
CA LYS A 31 -9.67 -18.15 3.47
C LYS A 31 -8.45 -18.10 4.40
N GLU A 32 -7.53 -19.04 4.24
CA GLU A 32 -6.34 -19.17 5.11
C GLU A 32 -5.35 -18.02 4.86
N GLU A 33 -5.08 -17.69 3.60
CA GLU A 33 -4.13 -16.64 3.25
C GLU A 33 -4.58 -15.23 3.64
N LEU A 34 -5.89 -14.98 3.58
CA LEU A 34 -6.50 -13.68 3.83
C LEU A 34 -7.03 -13.53 5.26
N GLN A 35 -6.85 -14.57 6.09
CA GLN A 35 -7.32 -14.56 7.47
C GLN A 35 -6.62 -13.44 8.26
N GLY A 36 -7.40 -12.64 8.96
CA GLY A 36 -6.88 -11.53 9.76
C GLY A 36 -6.66 -10.24 9.00
N LEU A 37 -6.82 -10.20 7.67
CA LEU A 37 -6.82 -8.97 6.89
C LEU A 37 -8.22 -8.37 6.83
N SER A 38 -8.31 -7.04 6.97
CA SER A 38 -9.56 -6.32 6.75
C SER A 38 -10.01 -6.46 5.28
N PRO A 39 -11.32 -6.52 4.98
CA PRO A 39 -11.82 -6.74 3.63
C PRO A 39 -11.26 -5.76 2.59
N GLU A 40 -11.05 -4.51 2.98
CA GLU A 40 -10.58 -3.41 2.14
C GLU A 40 -9.16 -3.63 1.59
N ILE A 41 -8.30 -4.32 2.34
CA ILE A 41 -6.88 -4.47 1.98
C ILE A 41 -6.55 -5.85 1.38
N ARG A 42 -7.47 -6.82 1.43
CA ARG A 42 -7.23 -8.21 0.99
C ARG A 42 -6.74 -8.31 -0.46
N ARG A 43 -7.39 -7.59 -1.38
CA ARG A 43 -7.03 -7.63 -2.80
C ARG A 43 -5.63 -7.07 -3.03
N ALA A 44 -5.35 -5.89 -2.47
CA ALA A 44 -4.04 -5.26 -2.57
C ALA A 44 -2.94 -6.15 -1.99
N TYR A 45 -3.17 -6.73 -0.81
CA TYR A 45 -2.23 -7.68 -0.20
C TYR A 45 -1.96 -8.89 -1.09
N LYS A 46 -2.99 -9.51 -1.68
CA LYS A 46 -2.83 -10.69 -2.54
C LYS A 46 -2.01 -10.38 -3.80
N ILE A 47 -2.29 -9.25 -4.45
CA ILE A 47 -1.56 -8.81 -5.64
C ILE A 47 -0.08 -8.61 -5.28
N LEU A 48 0.20 -7.87 -4.21
CA LEU A 48 1.58 -7.58 -3.78
C LEU A 48 2.32 -8.84 -3.34
N LYS A 49 1.64 -9.77 -2.66
CA LYS A 49 2.23 -11.06 -2.26
C LYS A 49 2.60 -11.88 -3.48
N ASN A 50 1.68 -12.04 -4.43
CA ASN A 50 1.92 -12.79 -5.66
C ASN A 50 3.06 -12.18 -6.50
N ALA A 51 3.25 -10.86 -6.43
CA ALA A 51 4.33 -10.16 -7.11
C ALA A 51 5.67 -10.14 -6.34
N GLY A 52 5.73 -10.72 -5.13
CA GLY A 52 6.95 -10.76 -4.32
C GLY A 52 7.31 -9.46 -3.57
N TYR A 53 6.37 -8.52 -3.44
CA TYR A 53 6.59 -7.22 -2.79
C TYR A 53 6.37 -7.24 -1.27
N ILE A 54 5.82 -8.32 -0.72
CA ILE A 54 5.58 -8.46 0.72
C ILE A 54 6.74 -9.22 1.35
N PRO A 55 7.51 -8.60 2.27
CA PRO A 55 8.59 -9.29 2.98
C PRO A 55 8.05 -10.41 3.87
N GLU A 56 8.77 -11.53 3.97
CA GLU A 56 8.36 -12.70 4.77
C GLU A 56 8.11 -12.36 6.25
N GLU A 57 8.90 -11.45 6.82
CA GLU A 57 8.74 -11.00 8.21
C GLU A 57 7.36 -10.37 8.48
N GLN A 58 6.79 -9.72 7.47
CA GLN A 58 5.48 -9.04 7.56
C GLN A 58 4.32 -10.02 7.42
N GLU A 59 4.54 -11.24 6.91
CA GLU A 59 3.51 -12.27 6.85
C GLU A 59 3.04 -12.72 8.24
N LYS A 60 3.92 -12.69 9.24
CA LYS A 60 3.54 -13.04 10.63
C LYS A 60 2.66 -11.96 11.27
N LYS A 61 2.66 -10.74 10.72
CA LYS A 61 1.95 -9.56 11.23
C LYS A 61 0.80 -9.13 10.32
N LYS A 62 0.27 -10.02 9.48
CA LYS A 62 -0.85 -9.73 8.56
C LYS A 62 -2.02 -8.99 9.23
N ARG A 63 -2.33 -9.32 10.48
CA ARG A 63 -3.43 -8.71 11.24
C ARG A 63 -3.27 -7.21 11.53
N SER A 64 -2.04 -6.71 11.55
CA SER A 64 -1.76 -5.29 11.82
C SER A 64 -1.48 -4.48 10.56
N LEU A 65 -1.48 -5.12 9.38
CA LEU A 65 -1.20 -4.42 8.14
C LEU A 65 -2.32 -3.44 7.81
N THR A 66 -1.92 -2.26 7.37
CA THR A 66 -2.80 -1.18 6.95
C THR A 66 -2.65 -0.91 5.45
N PHE A 67 -3.57 -0.14 4.89
CA PHE A 67 -3.43 0.34 3.51
C PHE A 67 -2.11 1.08 3.28
N ASN A 68 -1.63 1.84 4.26
CA ASN A 68 -0.41 2.63 4.10
C ASN A 68 0.84 1.74 4.04
N ASP A 69 0.83 0.61 4.75
CA ASP A 69 1.90 -0.38 4.67
C ASP A 69 1.95 -1.00 3.28
N LEU A 70 0.80 -1.42 2.74
CA LEU A 70 0.69 -1.95 1.37
C LEU A 70 1.11 -0.93 0.32
N TYR A 71 0.72 0.34 0.50
CA TYR A 71 1.16 1.42 -0.36
C TYR A 71 2.68 1.61 -0.33
N THR A 72 3.27 1.50 0.85
CA THR A 72 4.73 1.60 1.04
C THR A 72 5.43 0.43 0.36
N PHE A 73 4.92 -0.80 0.50
CA PHE A 73 5.47 -1.96 -0.22
C PHE A 73 5.38 -1.81 -1.74
N ALA A 74 4.26 -1.28 -2.25
CA ALA A 74 4.06 -1.12 -3.69
C ALA A 74 4.94 -0.02 -4.31
N THR A 75 5.23 1.07 -3.58
CA THR A 75 5.81 2.30 -4.15
C THR A 75 7.16 2.70 -3.57
N GLY A 76 7.56 2.10 -2.45
CA GLY A 76 8.70 2.57 -1.64
C GLY A 76 8.48 3.93 -0.97
N LYS A 77 7.29 4.52 -1.08
CA LYS A 77 6.94 5.84 -0.53
C LYS A 77 5.88 5.68 0.54
N THR A 78 5.95 6.51 1.58
CA THR A 78 4.87 6.62 2.56
C THR A 78 3.85 7.63 2.05
N ARG A 79 2.57 7.26 2.03
CA ARG A 79 1.51 8.22 1.74
C ARG A 79 1.38 9.13 2.95
N LYS A 80 1.75 10.41 2.79
CA LYS A 80 1.38 11.43 3.78
C LYS A 80 -0.11 11.66 3.65
N THR A 81 -0.91 11.04 4.51
CA THR A 81 -2.32 11.39 4.62
C THR A 81 -2.44 12.81 5.15
N GLU A 82 -3.44 13.55 4.66
CA GLU A 82 -3.75 14.90 5.14
C GLU A 82 -3.95 14.91 6.66
N SER A 83 -4.55 13.85 7.22
CA SER A 83 -4.72 13.72 8.67
C SER A 83 -3.39 13.64 9.42
N LEU A 84 -2.39 12.94 8.89
CA LEU A 84 -1.07 12.84 9.50
C LEU A 84 -0.33 14.18 9.40
N GLN A 85 -0.40 14.85 8.25
CA GLN A 85 0.20 16.18 8.05
C GLN A 85 -0.44 17.22 8.99
N LYS A 86 -1.76 17.19 9.13
CA LYS A 86 -2.50 18.05 10.05
C LYS A 86 -2.06 17.81 11.50
N LYS A 87 -2.02 16.55 11.92
CA LYS A 87 -1.61 16.18 13.29
C LYS A 87 -0.19 16.63 13.60
N GLN A 88 0.76 16.41 12.69
CA GLN A 88 2.15 16.87 12.84
C GLN A 88 2.25 18.40 12.94
N LEU A 89 1.49 19.12 12.13
CA LEU A 89 1.45 20.58 12.18
C LEU A 89 0.84 21.07 13.51
N GLU A 90 -0.25 20.49 13.97
CA GLU A 90 -0.89 20.83 15.25
C GLU A 90 0.07 20.58 16.43
N GLU A 91 0.78 19.45 16.44
CA GLU A 91 1.82 19.16 17.43
C GLU A 91 2.95 20.19 17.41
N LEU A 92 3.43 20.59 16.23
CA LEU A 92 4.47 21.62 16.09
C LEU A 92 3.99 22.98 16.60
N VAL A 93 2.77 23.37 16.24
CA VAL A 93 2.15 24.63 16.65
C VAL A 93 1.99 24.69 18.17
N LYS A 94 1.60 23.57 18.79
CA LYS A 94 1.52 23.45 20.24
C LYS A 94 2.90 23.50 20.90
N LYS A 95 3.85 22.69 20.42
CA LYS A 95 5.20 22.55 20.99
C LYS A 95 6.00 23.86 20.97
N ARG A 96 5.81 24.68 19.95
CA ARG A 96 6.50 25.97 19.79
C ARG A 96 5.65 27.17 20.18
N GLU A 97 4.47 26.93 20.75
CA GLU A 97 3.50 27.97 21.11
C GLU A 97 3.26 28.99 19.98
N LEU A 98 3.26 28.52 18.72
CA LEU A 98 3.12 29.41 17.55
C LEU A 98 1.79 30.16 17.56
N GLN A 99 0.80 29.63 18.29
CA GLN A 99 -0.45 30.32 18.60
C GLN A 99 -0.25 31.66 19.31
N LYS A 100 0.89 31.93 19.95
CA LYS A 100 1.23 33.22 20.59
C LYS A 100 1.93 34.17 19.62
N ASN A 101 2.49 33.66 18.53
CA ASN A 101 3.22 34.45 17.54
C ASN A 101 2.24 35.15 16.59
N GLN A 102 2.29 36.48 16.57
CA GLN A 102 1.39 37.31 15.76
C GLN A 102 1.53 37.04 14.26
N THR A 103 2.75 36.82 13.77
CA THR A 103 2.99 36.48 12.35
C THR A 103 2.35 35.15 11.98
N PHE A 104 2.48 34.13 12.84
CA PHE A 104 1.86 32.83 12.59
C PHE A 104 0.33 32.97 12.52
N ARG A 105 -0.30 33.73 13.43
CA ARG A 105 -1.76 33.96 13.41
C ARG A 105 -2.23 34.55 12.08
N THR A 106 -1.52 35.55 11.56
CA THR A 106 -1.85 36.19 10.29
C THR A 106 -1.74 35.22 9.10
N TYR A 107 -0.77 34.30 9.13
CA TYR A 107 -0.52 33.37 8.03
C TYR A 107 -1.12 31.97 8.25
N ALA A 108 -1.66 31.67 9.44
CA ALA A 108 -2.08 30.32 9.82
C ALA A 108 -3.03 29.71 8.79
N GLN A 109 -4.07 30.45 8.41
CA GLN A 109 -5.07 29.97 7.45
C GLN A 109 -4.45 29.65 6.07
N LYS A 110 -3.49 30.47 5.60
CA LYS A 110 -2.75 30.21 4.35
C LYS A 110 -1.84 28.99 4.46
N ILE A 111 -1.18 28.82 5.61
CA ILE A 111 -0.31 27.68 5.91
C ILE A 111 -1.12 26.38 5.93
N TYR A 112 -2.24 26.34 6.67
CA TYR A 112 -3.13 25.19 6.72
C TYR A 112 -3.69 24.84 5.34
N LYS A 113 -4.13 25.84 4.56
CA LYS A 113 -4.65 25.61 3.20
C LYS A 113 -3.59 25.03 2.27
N LYS A 114 -2.37 25.55 2.29
CA LYS A 114 -1.26 25.09 1.43
C LYS A 114 -0.75 23.71 1.81
N LEU A 115 -0.69 23.39 3.11
CA LEU A 115 -0.16 22.11 3.59
C LEU A 115 -1.16 20.95 3.49
N LEU A 116 -2.46 21.23 3.62
CA LEU A 116 -3.51 20.20 3.63
C LEU A 116 -4.22 20.05 2.28
N ASN A 117 -3.76 20.74 1.23
CA ASN A 117 -4.40 20.72 -0.10
C ASN A 117 -5.94 20.86 -0.05
N LEU A 118 -6.45 21.64 0.90
CA LEU A 118 -7.87 21.95 1.01
C LEU A 118 -8.28 22.79 -0.21
N GLN A 119 -8.70 22.11 -1.28
CA GLN A 119 -9.37 22.75 -2.40
C GLN A 119 -10.74 23.22 -1.91
N ASN A 120 -11.04 24.49 -2.20
CA ASN A 120 -12.37 25.06 -2.04
C ASN A 120 -13.32 24.40 -3.04
#